data_AF-A0A3D2YRL8-F1
#
_entry.id   AF-A0A3D2YRL8-F1
#
_cell.length_a   1.000
_cell.length_b   1.000
_cell.length_c   1.000
_cell.angle_alpha   90.00
_cell.angle_beta   90.00
_cell.angle_gamma   90.00
#
_symmetry.space_group_name_H-M   'P 1'
#
loop_
_entity.id
_entity.type
_entity.pdbx_description
1 polymer ?
#
loop_
_entity_poly.entity_id
_entity_poly.type
_entity_poly.pdbx_seq_one_letter_code
_entity_poly.pdbx_strand_id
1 'polypeptide(L)' 'VRDLGDYVKIKKESLRCHQTQLDPNGPFGQMAPEWINNWMSTEYFYLKQPDNGPAQEDILASLF' A
#
# COMPACT_ATOMS: atom_id res chain seq x y z
N VAL A 1 0.88 4.31 -9.98
CA VAL A 1 0.17 3.34 -9.11
C VAL A 1 1.00 2.07 -9.11
N ARG A 2 1.29 1.46 -7.96
CA ARG A 2 2.11 0.24 -7.88
C ARG A 2 1.27 -0.94 -7.46
N ASP A 3 1.28 -2.00 -8.27
CA ASP A 3 0.71 -3.30 -7.92
C ASP A 3 1.69 -4.08 -7.03
N LEU A 4 1.16 -4.61 -5.92
CA LEU A 4 1.85 -5.32 -4.86
C LEU A 4 1.07 -6.57 -4.42
N GLY A 5 0.22 -7.14 -5.30
CA GLY A 5 -0.60 -8.32 -4.99
C GLY A 5 0.15 -9.47 -4.31
N ASP A 6 1.37 -9.78 -4.78
CA ASP A 6 2.21 -10.85 -4.24
C ASP A 6 2.73 -10.56 -2.81
N TYR A 7 2.68 -9.31 -2.36
CA TYR A 7 3.23 -8.86 -1.09
C TYR A 7 2.17 -8.60 -0.01
N VAL A 8 0.88 -8.76 -0.33
CA VAL A 8 -0.24 -8.54 0.61
C VAL A 8 -0.08 -9.35 1.91
N LYS A 9 0.39 -10.60 1.80
CA LYS A 9 0.60 -11.48 2.96
C LYS A 9 1.63 -10.91 3.94
N ILE A 10 2.74 -10.38 3.41
CA ILE A 10 3.82 -9.81 4.22
C ILE A 10 3.33 -8.54 4.92
N LYS A 11 2.59 -7.68 4.20
CA LYS A 11 1.98 -6.46 4.76
C LYS A 11 1.03 -6.78 5.90
N LYS A 12 0.19 -7.82 5.76
CA LYS A 12 -0.72 -8.26 6.84
C LYS A 12 0.03 -8.71 8.10
N GLU A 13 1.08 -9.51 7.96
CA GLU A 13 1.85 -9.96 9.12
C GLU A 13 2.56 -8.78 9.80
N SER A 14 3.12 -7.86 9.01
CA SER A 14 3.70 -6.62 9.54
C SER A 14 2.67 -5.83 10.35
N LEU A 15 1.45 -5.61 9.85
CA LEU A 15 0.40 -4.89 10.59
C LEU A 15 -0.03 -5.62 11.87
N ARG A 16 -0.04 -6.97 11.86
CA ARG A 16 -0.35 -7.78 13.05
C ARG A 16 0.64 -7.58 14.19
N CYS A 17 1.88 -7.17 13.91
CA CYS A 17 2.87 -6.84 14.92
C CYS A 17 2.61 -5.49 15.62
N HIS A 18 1.78 -4.61 15.05
CA HIS A 18 1.53 -3.25 15.56
C HIS A 18 0.15 -3.12 16.24
N GLN A 19 -0.22 -4.09 17.09
CA GLN A 19 -1.56 -4.19 17.69
C GLN A 19 -1.96 -3.01 18.57
N THR A 20 -0.98 -2.29 19.14
CA THR A 20 -1.27 -1.10 19.97
C THR A 20 -1.61 0.14 19.13
N GLN A 21 -1.37 0.10 17.81
CA GLN A 21 -1.59 1.20 16.88
C GLN A 21 -2.84 1.03 16.01
N LEU A 22 -3.36 -0.20 15.92
CA LEU A 22 -4.54 -0.55 15.12
C LEU A 22 -5.64 -1.07 16.02
N ASP A 23 -6.80 -0.41 15.99
CA ASP A 23 -8.00 -0.93 16.64
C ASP A 23 -8.55 -2.11 15.82
N PRO A 24 -8.60 -3.34 16.36
CA PRO A 24 -9.21 -4.48 15.67
C PRO A 24 -10.71 -4.30 15.41
N ASN A 25 -11.38 -3.42 16.15
CA ASN A 25 -12.77 -3.04 15.93
C ASN A 25 -12.90 -1.73 15.14
N GLY A 26 -11.80 -1.15 14.67
CA GLY A 26 -11.80 0.05 13.86
C GLY A 26 -12.30 -0.22 12.43
N PRO A 27 -12.41 0.83 11.59
CA PRO A 27 -12.94 0.73 10.23
C PRO A 27 -12.26 -0.34 9.37
N PHE A 28 -10.94 -0.51 9.51
CA PHE A 28 -10.18 -1.51 8.75
C PHE A 28 -10.39 -2.95 9.26
N GLY A 29 -10.65 -3.14 10.55
CA GLY A 29 -10.92 -4.46 11.13
C GLY A 29 -12.32 -4.98 10.80
N GLN A 30 -13.27 -4.08 10.53
CA GLN A 30 -14.64 -4.42 10.17
C GLN A 30 -14.89 -4.59 8.66
N MET A 31 -13.95 -4.18 7.81
CA MET A 31 -14.08 -4.33 6.36
C MET A 31 -14.05 -5.80 5.95
N ALA A 32 -14.83 -6.15 4.90
CA ALA A 32 -14.78 -7.51 4.38
C ALA A 32 -13.38 -7.84 3.82
N PRO A 33 -12.89 -9.07 3.99
CA PRO A 33 -11.51 -9.44 3.64
C PRO A 33 -11.10 -9.13 2.20
N GLU A 34 -12.03 -9.25 1.25
CA GLU A 34 -11.81 -8.95 -0.17
C GLU A 34 -11.42 -7.48 -0.42
N TRP A 35 -12.07 -6.53 0.27
CA TRP A 35 -11.83 -5.11 0.12
C TRP A 35 -10.50 -4.71 0.74
N ILE A 36 -10.21 -5.24 1.93
CA ILE A 36 -8.92 -5.07 2.59
C ILE A 36 -7.77 -5.62 1.73
N ASN A 37 -7.96 -6.80 1.11
CA ASN A 37 -6.94 -7.39 0.24
C ASN A 37 -6.66 -6.50 -0.97
N ASN A 38 -7.70 -6.06 -1.65
CA ASN A 38 -7.58 -5.21 -2.84
C ASN A 38 -6.94 -3.84 -2.51
N TRP A 39 -7.32 -3.26 -1.37
CA TRP A 39 -6.69 -2.02 -0.90
C TRP A 39 -5.21 -2.23 -0.53
N MET A 40 -4.87 -3.35 0.11
CA MET A 40 -3.49 -3.66 0.48
C MET A 40 -2.58 -4.01 -0.72
N SER A 41 -3.16 -4.51 -1.83
CA SER A 41 -2.42 -4.89 -3.03
C SER A 41 -1.99 -3.71 -3.90
N THR A 42 -2.38 -2.48 -3.57
CA THR A 42 -2.05 -1.33 -4.40
C THR A 42 -1.55 -0.18 -3.54
N GLU A 43 -0.41 0.39 -3.91
CA GLU A 43 0.13 1.58 -3.25
C GLU A 43 0.22 2.77 -4.22
N TYR A 44 -0.20 3.92 -3.72
CA TYR A 44 -0.26 5.17 -4.46
C TYR A 44 0.85 6.08 -3.99
N PHE A 45 1.75 6.43 -4.90
CA PHE A 45 2.85 7.34 -4.64
C PHE A 45 2.62 8.62 -5.44
N TYR A 46 2.86 9.75 -4.78
CA TYR A 46 2.99 11.04 -5.44
C TYR A 46 4.46 11.43 -5.40
N LEU A 47 5.11 11.50 -6.56
CA LEU A 47 6.37 12.21 -6.66
C LEU A 47 6.02 13.69 -6.50
N LYS A 48 6.74 14.43 -5.64
CA LYS A 48 6.88 15.88 -5.87
C LYS A 48 7.64 15.99 -7.20
N GLN A 49 6.91 15.92 -8.30
CA GLN A 49 7.49 16.02 -9.63
C GLN A 49 8.17 17.39 -9.76
N PRO A 50 9.31 17.49 -10.48
CA PRO A 50 9.68 18.74 -11.12
C PRO A 50 8.51 19.15 -12.03
N ASP A 51 8.19 20.44 -12.11
CA ASP A 51 7.08 20.91 -12.95
C ASP A 51 7.16 20.27 -14.36
N ASN A 52 6.11 19.53 -14.76
CA ASN A 52 5.90 18.85 -16.06
C ASN A 52 6.52 17.44 -16.29
N GLY A 53 6.63 16.56 -15.28
CA GLY A 53 7.07 15.16 -15.49
C GLY A 53 5.95 14.17 -15.88
N PRO A 54 6.24 13.06 -16.60
CA PRO A 54 5.27 11.97 -16.79
C PRO A 54 5.02 11.20 -15.48
N ALA A 55 3.84 10.57 -15.34
CA ALA A 55 3.51 9.74 -14.19
C ALA A 55 4.51 8.57 -14.06
N GLN A 56 5.07 8.37 -12.86
CA GLN A 56 6.11 7.36 -12.60
C GLN A 56 5.49 6.09 -11.99
N GLU A 57 5.66 4.94 -12.64
CA GLU A 57 5.17 3.63 -12.17
C GLU A 57 6.16 2.89 -11.25
N ASP A 58 7.45 3.22 -11.35
CA ASP A 58 8.52 2.66 -10.53
C ASP A 58 9.46 3.79 -10.07
N ILE A 59 9.61 3.93 -8.74
CA ILE A 59 10.41 4.96 -8.07
C ILE A 59 11.89 4.85 -8.44
N LEU A 60 12.37 3.66 -8.81
CA LEU A 60 13.78 3.43 -9.17
C LEU A 60 14.05 3.49 -10.67
N ALA A 61 13.05 3.78 -11.51
CA ALA A 61 13.17 3.75 -12.97
C ALA A 61 14.28 4.64 -13.54
N SER A 62 14.71 5.68 -12.82
CA SER A 62 15.77 6.61 -13.26
C SER A 62 17.15 6.34 -12.66
N LEU A 63 17.33 5.23 -11.93
CA LEU A 63 18.59 4.91 -11.23
C LEU A 63 19.52 3.97 -12.02
N PHE A 64 19.13 3.51 -13.21
CA PHE A 64 19.92 2.63 -14.06
C PHE A 64 19.84 3.03 -15.53
#